data_AF-A0A0F6AEC6-F1
#
_entry.id   AF-A0A0F6AEC6-F1
#
_cell.length_a   1.000
_cell.length_b   1.000
_cell.length_c   1.000
_cell.angle_alpha   90.00
_cell.angle_beta   90.00
_cell.angle_gamma   90.00
#
_symmetry.space_group_name_H-M   'P 1'
#
loop_
_entity.id
_entity.type
_entity.pdbx_description
1 polymer ?
#
loop_
_entity_poly.entity_id
_entity_poly.type
_entity_poly.pdbx_seq_one_letter_code
_entity_poly.pdbx_strand_id
1 'polypeptide(L)' 'MALSVYQRNVASVAFYQQQGFEIIAQDEEPLTGQAQFIMNWQDM' A
#
# COMPACT_ATOMS: atom_id res chain seq x y z
N MET A 1 -6.66 -5.60 8.33
CA MET A 1 -5.21 -5.57 8.66
C MET A 1 -4.53 -4.63 7.68
N ALA A 2 -3.78 -3.63 8.14
CA ALA A 2 -3.20 -2.60 7.25
C ALA A 2 -1.68 -2.70 7.12
N LEU A 3 -1.15 -2.32 5.96
CA LEU A 3 0.27 -2.27 5.64
C LEU A 3 0.58 -1.06 4.74
N SER A 4 1.84 -0.63 4.72
CA SER A 4 2.31 0.43 3.83
C SER A 4 3.19 -0.15 2.71
N VAL A 5 2.97 0.28 1.47
CA VAL A 5 3.76 -0.13 0.30
C VAL A 5 4.24 1.10 -0.45
N TYR A 6 5.53 1.20 -0.74
CA TYR A 6 6.03 2.26 -1.61
C TYR A 6 5.34 2.23 -2.97
N GLN A 7 4.82 3.38 -3.42
CA GLN A 7 4.07 3.48 -4.68
C GLN A 7 4.93 3.05 -5.89
N ARG A 8 6.25 3.30 -5.83
CA ARG A 8 7.20 2.87 -6.87
C ARG A 8 7.33 1.35 -7.00
N ASN A 9 6.98 0.59 -5.97
CA ASN A 9 7.05 -0.87 -5.99
C ASN A 9 5.76 -1.44 -6.58
N VAL A 10 5.58 -1.21 -7.88
CA VAL A 10 4.39 -1.61 -8.65
C VAL A 10 4.11 -3.11 -8.52
N ALA A 11 5.17 -3.94 -8.45
CA ALA A 11 5.03 -5.39 -8.27
C ALA A 11 4.37 -5.75 -6.93
N SER A 12 4.79 -5.14 -5.82
CA SER A 12 4.17 -5.36 -4.52
C SER A 12 2.75 -4.79 -4.45
N VAL A 13 2.50 -3.62 -5.03
CA VAL A 13 1.15 -3.04 -5.07
C VAL A 13 0.18 -3.99 -5.78
N ALA A 14 0.55 -4.47 -6.97
CA ALA A 14 -0.27 -5.42 -7.72
C ALA A 14 -0.46 -6.75 -6.96
N PHE A 15 0.59 -7.26 -6.32
CA PHE A 15 0.51 -8.49 -5.53
C PHE A 15 -0.50 -8.40 -4.39
N TYR A 16 -0.52 -7.29 -3.64
CA TYR A 16 -1.48 -7.12 -2.53
C TYR A 16 -2.90 -6.86 -3.02
N GLN A 17 -3.08 -6.08 -4.10
CA GLN A 17 -4.39 -5.89 -4.72
C GLN A 17 -5.00 -7.22 -5.20
N GLN A 18 -4.21 -8.10 -5.82
CA GLN A 18 -4.67 -9.41 -6.27
C GLN A 18 -5.11 -10.33 -5.14
N GLN A 19 -4.57 -10.16 -3.94
CA GLN A 19 -5.01 -10.92 -2.78
C GLN A 19 -6.31 -10.36 -2.19
N GLY A 20 -6.64 -9.08 -2.40
CA GLY A 20 -7.83 -8.43 -1.85
C GLY A 20 -7.53 -7.25 -0.92
N PHE A 21 -6.29 -6.78 -0.85
CA PHE A 21 -6.00 -5.51 -0.19
C PHE A 21 -6.46 -4.33 -1.04
N GLU A 22 -7.11 -3.37 -0.41
CA GLU A 22 -7.51 -2.10 -1.04
C GLU A 22 -6.61 -0.97 -0.58
N ILE A 23 -6.32 -0.02 -1.49
CA ILE A 23 -5.64 1.23 -1.13
C ILE A 23 -6.65 2.13 -0.42
N ILE A 24 -6.39 2.45 0.84
CA ILE A 24 -7.28 3.28 1.66
C ILE A 24 -6.72 4.69 1.89
N ALA A 25 -5.41 4.89 1.71
CA ALA A 25 -4.78 6.21 1.77
C ALA A 25 -3.47 6.26 0.98
N GLN A 26 -3.01 7.48 0.73
CA GLN A 26 -1.68 7.78 0.25
C GLN A 26 -0.97 8.61 1.32
N ASP A 27 0.32 8.34 1.51
CA ASP A 27 1.16 9.06 2.47
C ASP A 27 2.56 9.26 1.91
N GLU A 28 3.33 10.16 2.50
CA GLU A 28 4.75 10.37 2.18
C GLU A 28 5.61 9.93 3.36
N GLU A 29 6.57 9.04 3.10
CA GLU A 29 7.46 8.52 4.14
C GLU A 29 8.37 9.65 4.68
N PRO A 30 8.33 9.97 5.99
CA PRO A 30 8.98 11.17 6.51
C PRO A 30 10.52 11.21 6.39
N LEU A 31 11.20 10.05 6.37
CA LEU A 31 12.66 9.99 6.32
C LEU A 31 13.22 10.20 4.91
N THR A 32 12.52 9.71 3.89
CA THR A 32 12.98 9.63 2.50
C THR A 32 12.14 10.45 1.52
N GLY A 33 10.99 10.96 1.96
CA GLY A 33 10.02 11.66 1.10
C GLY A 33 9.35 10.76 0.07
N GLN A 34 9.41 9.44 0.24
CA GLN A 34 8.91 8.50 -0.75
C GLN A 34 7.42 8.25 -0.56
N ALA A 35 6.65 8.43 -1.63
CA ALA A 35 5.23 8.15 -1.62
C ALA A 35 4.94 6.66 -1.32
N GLN A 36 3.96 6.43 -0.44
CA GLN A 36 3.46 5.13 -0.03
C GLN A 36 1.94 5.06 -0.22
N PHE A 37 1.45 3.84 -0.41
CA PHE A 37 0.04 3.49 -0.23
C PHE A 37 -0.14 2.84 1.12
N ILE A 38 -1.17 3.26 1.85
CA ILE A 38 -1.70 2.50 2.97
C ILE A 38 -2.75 1.57 2.40
N MET A 39 -2.53 0.26 2.54
CA MET A 39 -3.40 -0.78 2.03
C MET A 39 -4.01 -1.55 3.19
N ASN A 40 -5.30 -1.86 3.13
CA ASN A 40 -5.99 -2.65 4.15
C ASN A 40 -6.63 -3.90 3.55
N TRP A 41 -6.45 -5.02 4.25
CA TRP A 41 -7.22 -6.24 4.02
C TRP A 41 -8.64 -6.06 4.55
N GLN A 42 -9.61 -6.12 3.64
CA GLN A 42 -11.02 -6.24 3.97
C GLN A 42 -11.28 -7.73 4.22
N ASP A 43 -11.28 -8.17 5.48
CA ASP A 43 -11.91 -9.45 5.80
C ASP A 43 -13.41 -9.27 5.58
N MET A 44 -13.97 -10.09 4.68
CA MET A 44 -15.42 -10.22 4.52
C MET A 44 -16.05 -10.81 5.78
#